data_AF-A0AB34P5N7-F1
#
_entry.id   AF-A0AB34P5N7-F1
#
_cell.length_a   1.000
_cell.length_b   1.000
_cell.length_c   1.000
_cell.angle_alpha   90.00
_cell.angle_beta   90.00
_cell.angle_gamma   90.00
#
_symmetry.space_group_name_H-M   'P 1'
#
loop_
_entity.id
_entity.type
_entity.pdbx_description
1 polymer ?
#
loop_
_entity_poly.entity_id
_entity_poly.type
_entity_poly.pdbx_seq_one_letter_code
_entity_poly.pdbx_strand_id
1 'polypeptide(L)'
;MSPHRRPQIVSLDPATDAAALRTLRLACSAAPGASAGAEWDALDPLSLHLAARTEEGQLVASVRLTPDRRVDRLGLVPDWRRCGLSDQLLAAAVASAAQRGWPSLQARVTANAGAVFARQGFLPDGPANLSPDCSADAVDPPGTPVHRRLDGPMAVDTLGAALAATTGLLCSARRQLLIYTRALDPPLFDNPGVLDALRRFATARHDKRVQVLVQDTASAAASSSAMLRLAQRLPSVFRFRAVSDPVDTSYASAYVVGDDAYYFRPTGHRFDDGETWLSGAARSRQLEREFAQIWERSALWNEPRALGI
;
A
#
# COMPACT_ATOMS: atom_id res chain seq x y z
N MET A 1 -20.07 -24.21 2.73
CA MET A 1 -18.71 -23.70 3.04
C MET A 1 -18.78 -23.05 4.41
N SER A 2 -18.37 -23.78 5.44
CA SER A 2 -18.39 -23.29 6.82
C SER A 2 -17.58 -21.98 6.92
N PRO A 3 -18.04 -21.00 7.70
CA PRO A 3 -17.28 -19.79 7.91
C PRO A 3 -16.02 -20.16 8.70
N HIS A 4 -14.91 -20.45 8.02
CA HIS A 4 -13.63 -20.59 8.68
C HIS A 4 -13.38 -19.30 9.48
N ARG A 5 -13.38 -19.42 10.81
CA ARG A 5 -13.06 -18.31 11.70
C ARG A 5 -11.66 -17.82 11.34
N ARG A 6 -11.43 -16.51 11.46
CA ARG A 6 -10.18 -15.90 11.02
C ARG A 6 -8.99 -16.52 11.79
N PRO A 7 -7.93 -16.97 11.09
CA PRO A 7 -6.71 -17.45 11.73
C PRO A 7 -6.14 -16.40 12.69
N GLN A 8 -5.59 -16.85 13.81
CA GLN A 8 -4.92 -16.00 14.79
C GLN A 8 -3.44 -15.88 14.44
N ILE A 9 -2.91 -14.65 14.47
CA ILE A 9 -1.47 -14.43 14.31
C ILE A 9 -0.77 -14.73 15.65
N VAL A 10 0.23 -15.60 15.59
CA VAL A 10 1.04 -16.03 16.74
C VAL A 10 2.52 -15.81 16.45
N SER A 11 3.29 -15.51 17.49
CA SER A 11 4.75 -15.55 17.43
C SER A 11 5.21 -16.97 17.75
N LEU A 12 6.14 -17.50 16.95
CA LEU A 12 6.75 -18.81 17.17
C LEU A 12 8.18 -18.64 17.66
N ASP A 13 8.58 -19.50 18.60
CA ASP A 13 9.94 -19.52 19.13
C ASP A 13 10.79 -20.43 18.23
N PRO A 14 11.84 -19.93 17.56
CA PRO A 14 12.67 -20.77 16.70
C PRO A 14 13.35 -21.92 17.44
N ALA A 15 13.57 -21.84 18.77
CA ALA A 15 14.16 -22.95 19.53
C ALA A 15 13.17 -24.10 19.75
N THR A 16 11.90 -23.78 20.00
CA THR A 16 10.87 -24.76 20.36
C THR A 16 10.05 -25.22 19.14
N ASP A 17 9.79 -24.31 18.19
CA ASP A 17 8.88 -24.52 17.05
C ASP A 17 9.61 -24.77 15.71
N ALA A 18 10.92 -25.04 15.72
CA ALA A 18 11.72 -25.24 14.51
C ALA A 18 11.13 -26.28 13.54
N ALA A 19 10.67 -27.42 14.07
CA ALA A 19 10.09 -28.48 13.27
C ALA A 19 8.79 -28.03 12.58
N ALA A 20 7.92 -27.31 13.31
CA ALA A 20 6.67 -26.79 12.78
C ALA A 20 6.91 -25.73 11.69
N LEU A 21 7.88 -24.83 11.90
CA LEU A 21 8.27 -23.82 10.92
C LEU A 21 8.83 -24.44 9.63
N ARG A 22 9.67 -25.47 9.73
CA ARG A 22 10.22 -26.18 8.56
C ARG A 22 9.11 -26.86 7.74
N THR A 23 8.22 -27.58 8.41
CA THR A 23 7.06 -28.23 7.75
C THR A 23 6.17 -27.20 7.05
N LEU A 24 5.92 -26.07 7.71
CA LEU A 24 5.12 -24.99 7.15
C LEU A 24 5.78 -24.34 5.92
N ARG A 25 7.10 -24.10 5.95
CA ARG A 25 7.83 -23.53 4.80
C ARG A 25 7.78 -24.45 3.59
N LEU A 26 7.95 -25.76 3.81
CA LEU A 26 7.79 -26.76 2.76
C LEU A 26 6.38 -26.72 2.17
N ALA A 27 5.34 -26.68 3.02
CA ALA A 27 3.95 -26.59 2.58
C ALA A 27 3.59 -25.26 1.86
N CYS A 28 4.28 -24.17 2.19
CA CYS A 28 4.09 -22.86 1.54
C CYS A 28 4.84 -22.73 0.21
N SER A 29 5.91 -23.52 0.00
CA SER A 29 6.71 -23.47 -1.21
C SER A 29 5.87 -23.85 -2.44
N ALA A 30 5.91 -23.02 -3.47
CA ALA A 30 4.99 -23.11 -4.60
C ALA A 30 5.41 -24.13 -5.68
N ALA A 31 6.56 -24.80 -5.54
CA ALA A 31 7.10 -25.71 -6.56
C ALA A 31 7.65 -27.00 -5.93
N PRO A 32 7.31 -28.18 -6.46
CA PRO A 32 8.05 -29.40 -6.17
C PRO A 32 9.52 -29.20 -6.61
N GLY A 33 10.47 -29.25 -5.66
CA GLY A 33 11.91 -29.17 -5.97
C GLY A 33 12.60 -27.83 -5.69
N ALA A 34 11.90 -26.80 -5.18
CA ALA A 34 12.54 -25.56 -4.73
C ALA A 34 13.19 -25.73 -3.34
N SER A 35 14.35 -26.40 -3.27
CA SER A 35 15.06 -26.67 -2.00
C SER A 35 15.59 -25.39 -1.31
N ALA A 36 15.97 -24.37 -2.08
CA ALA A 36 16.62 -23.16 -1.55
C ALA A 36 15.70 -22.24 -0.69
N GLY A 37 14.38 -22.37 -0.81
CA GLY A 37 13.42 -21.57 -0.04
C GLY A 37 13.08 -22.16 1.34
N ALA A 38 13.36 -23.45 1.53
CA ALA A 38 13.00 -24.23 2.72
C ALA A 38 14.20 -24.52 3.63
N GLU A 39 15.42 -24.19 3.21
CA GLU A 39 16.61 -24.36 4.05
C GLU A 39 16.55 -23.47 5.29
N TRP A 40 16.83 -24.10 6.42
CA TRP A 40 16.95 -23.44 7.72
C TRP A 40 18.35 -22.81 7.78
N ASP A 41 18.42 -21.49 7.80
CA ASP A 41 19.67 -20.73 7.74
C ASP A 41 20.14 -20.26 9.14
N ALA A 42 21.32 -19.66 9.20
CA ALA A 42 21.90 -19.15 10.45
C ALA A 42 21.14 -17.96 11.05
N LEU A 43 20.30 -17.28 10.26
CA LEU A 43 19.47 -16.17 10.75
C LEU A 43 18.18 -16.68 11.39
N ASP A 44 17.72 -17.88 11.07
CA ASP A 44 16.48 -18.44 11.60
C ASP A 44 16.42 -18.47 13.14
N PRO A 45 17.46 -18.90 13.88
CA PRO A 45 17.45 -18.85 15.34
C PRO A 45 17.40 -17.43 15.94
N LEU A 46 17.85 -16.43 15.17
CA LEU A 46 17.93 -15.04 15.61
C LEU A 46 16.72 -14.21 15.18
N SER A 47 15.89 -14.75 14.29
CA SER A 47 14.78 -14.06 13.66
C SER A 47 13.49 -14.20 14.48
N LEU A 48 12.64 -13.19 14.39
CA LEU A 48 11.26 -13.29 14.83
C LEU A 48 10.43 -14.01 13.75
N HIS A 49 9.75 -15.09 14.13
CA HIS A 49 8.83 -15.80 13.23
C HIS A 49 7.40 -15.53 13.65
N LEU A 50 6.61 -14.99 12.73
CA LEU A 50 5.17 -14.87 12.91
C LEU A 50 4.47 -15.89 12.01
N ALA A 51 3.45 -16.53 12.54
CA ALA A 51 2.65 -17.49 11.80
C ALA A 51 1.16 -17.27 12.04
N ALA A 52 0.35 -17.75 11.10
CA ALA A 52 -1.10 -17.80 11.25
C ALA A 52 -1.52 -19.21 11.66
N ARG A 53 -2.25 -19.31 12.77
CA ARG A 53 -2.77 -20.56 13.33
C ARG A 53 -4.30 -20.59 13.20
N THR A 54 -4.85 -21.69 12.69
CA THR A 54 -6.30 -21.93 12.64
C THR A 54 -6.84 -22.38 14.00
N GLU A 55 -8.17 -22.48 14.15
CA GLU A 55 -8.76 -22.97 15.41
C GLU A 55 -8.40 -24.42 15.70
N GLU A 56 -8.20 -25.22 14.66
CA GLU A 56 -7.74 -26.61 14.74
C GLU A 56 -6.25 -26.73 15.13
N GLY A 57 -5.57 -25.60 15.36
CA GLY A 57 -4.16 -25.54 15.73
C GLY A 57 -3.18 -25.63 14.56
N GLN A 58 -3.69 -25.75 13.33
CA GLN A 58 -2.85 -25.88 12.13
C GLN A 58 -2.20 -24.54 11.76
N LEU A 59 -0.90 -24.56 11.46
CA LEU A 59 -0.23 -23.41 10.89
C LEU A 59 -0.46 -23.36 9.37
N VAL A 60 -0.86 -22.19 8.87
CA VAL A 60 -1.28 -22.04 7.46
C VAL A 60 -0.52 -20.97 6.70
N ALA A 61 0.24 -20.13 7.41
CA ALA A 61 1.08 -19.11 6.81
C ALA A 61 2.20 -18.68 7.75
N SER A 62 3.31 -18.20 7.20
CA SER A 62 4.45 -17.69 7.97
C SER A 62 5.07 -16.45 7.34
N VAL A 63 5.74 -15.66 8.17
CA VAL A 63 6.63 -14.56 7.79
C VAL A 63 7.78 -14.48 8.79
N ARG A 64 8.98 -14.20 8.29
CA ARG A 64 10.19 -14.05 9.09
C ARG A 64 10.63 -12.59 9.10
N LEU A 65 10.97 -12.09 10.29
CA LEU A 65 11.61 -10.81 10.51
C LEU A 65 13.03 -11.06 11.02
N THR A 66 14.02 -10.76 10.20
CA THR A 66 15.43 -10.99 10.51
C THR A 66 16.02 -9.84 11.37
N PRO A 67 17.14 -10.07 12.09
CA PRO A 67 17.78 -9.04 12.91
C PRO A 67 18.26 -7.80 12.13
N ASP A 68 18.60 -7.99 10.86
CA ASP A 68 18.96 -6.93 9.91
C ASP A 68 17.72 -6.20 9.33
N ARG A 69 16.55 -6.38 9.95
CA ARG A 69 15.29 -5.66 9.66
C ARG A 69 14.71 -5.99 8.28
N ARG A 70 14.90 -7.22 7.82
CA ARG A 70 14.32 -7.71 6.56
C ARG A 70 13.09 -8.56 6.81
N VAL A 71 12.11 -8.43 5.90
CA VAL A 71 10.92 -9.27 5.84
C VAL A 71 11.15 -10.35 4.79
N ASP A 72 11.28 -11.58 5.27
CA ASP A 72 11.57 -12.75 4.44
C ASP A 72 10.53 -13.85 4.63
N ARG A 73 10.60 -14.86 3.77
CA ARG A 73 9.85 -16.13 3.91
C ARG A 73 8.34 -15.93 4.11
N LEU A 74 7.78 -14.85 3.56
CA LEU A 74 6.32 -14.66 3.53
C LEU A 74 5.70 -15.73 2.63
N GLY A 75 5.07 -16.73 3.25
CA GLY A 75 4.54 -17.91 2.57
C GLY A 75 3.18 -18.33 3.10
N LEU A 76 2.32 -18.82 2.22
CA LEU A 76 0.98 -19.30 2.54
C LEU A 76 0.75 -20.68 1.89
N VAL A 77 0.13 -21.57 2.66
CA VAL A 77 -0.39 -22.85 2.17
C VAL A 77 -1.44 -22.57 1.07
N PRO A 78 -1.49 -23.35 -0.03
CA PRO A 78 -2.36 -23.08 -1.18
C PRO A 78 -3.82 -22.79 -0.85
N ASP A 79 -4.40 -23.56 0.08
CA ASP A 79 -5.82 -23.46 0.45
C ASP A 79 -6.20 -22.14 1.13
N TRP A 80 -5.21 -21.43 1.69
CA TRP A 80 -5.40 -20.16 2.40
C TRP A 80 -4.96 -18.93 1.59
N ARG A 81 -4.62 -19.13 0.31
CA ARG A 81 -4.32 -18.02 -0.61
C ARG A 81 -5.59 -17.24 -0.92
N ARG A 82 -5.44 -15.95 -1.22
CA ARG A 82 -6.55 -15.02 -1.55
C ARG A 82 -7.55 -14.75 -0.40
N CYS A 83 -7.29 -15.22 0.81
CA CYS A 83 -8.10 -14.92 2.00
C CYS A 83 -7.70 -13.62 2.73
N GLY A 84 -6.75 -12.84 2.18
CA GLY A 84 -6.22 -11.62 2.83
C GLY A 84 -5.29 -11.90 4.01
N LEU A 85 -4.89 -13.15 4.23
CA LEU A 85 -4.02 -13.53 5.34
C LEU A 85 -2.59 -12.98 5.20
N SER A 86 -2.09 -12.82 3.96
CA SER A 86 -0.78 -12.19 3.69
C SER A 86 -0.75 -10.75 4.19
N ASP A 87 -1.83 -9.99 3.99
CA ASP A 87 -1.96 -8.63 4.48
C ASP A 87 -1.94 -8.58 6.01
N GLN A 88 -2.66 -9.50 6.67
CA GLN A 88 -2.71 -9.58 8.12
C GLN A 88 -1.35 -9.94 8.74
N LEU A 89 -0.64 -10.91 8.16
CA LEU A 89 0.69 -11.30 8.61
C LEU A 89 1.70 -10.17 8.42
N LEU A 90 1.70 -9.54 7.25
CA LEU A 90 2.63 -8.45 6.98
C LEU A 90 2.32 -7.21 7.83
N ALA A 91 1.04 -6.91 8.08
CA ALA A 91 0.65 -5.86 9.04
C ALA A 91 1.14 -6.17 10.46
N ALA A 92 1.01 -7.42 10.91
CA ALA A 92 1.52 -7.85 12.22
C ALA A 92 3.05 -7.78 12.31
N ALA A 93 3.75 -8.08 11.20
CA ALA A 93 5.19 -7.93 11.11
C ALA A 93 5.62 -6.46 11.23
N VAL A 94 4.97 -5.55 10.50
CA VAL A 94 5.20 -4.10 10.62
C VAL A 94 4.93 -3.62 12.05
N ALA A 95 3.82 -4.03 12.66
CA ALA A 95 3.50 -3.66 14.03
C ALA A 95 4.56 -4.15 15.04
N SER A 96 5.06 -5.38 14.83
CA SER A 96 6.11 -5.98 15.66
C SER A 96 7.44 -5.22 15.55
N ALA A 97 7.78 -4.71 14.35
CA ALA A 97 8.95 -3.88 14.12
C ALA A 97 8.80 -2.49 14.75
N ALA A 98 7.62 -1.87 14.62
CA ALA A 98 7.32 -0.59 15.24
C ALA A 98 7.40 -0.65 16.78
N GLN A 99 6.86 -1.72 17.39
CA GLN A 99 6.95 -1.95 18.85
C GLN A 99 8.40 -2.11 19.33
N ARG A 100 9.31 -2.60 18.48
CA ARG A 100 10.74 -2.72 18.77
C ARG A 100 11.52 -1.43 18.52
N GLY A 101 10.85 -0.36 18.07
CA GLY A 101 11.51 0.90 17.74
C GLY A 101 12.41 0.83 16.50
N TRP A 102 12.14 -0.10 15.57
CA TRP A 102 12.93 -0.18 14.34
C TRP A 102 12.59 1.02 13.42
N PRO A 103 13.60 1.69 12.84
CA PRO A 103 13.36 2.86 12.00
C PRO A 103 12.82 2.49 10.62
N SER A 104 13.12 1.30 10.12
CA SER A 104 12.72 0.85 8.79
C SER A 104 12.68 -0.67 8.67
N LEU A 105 11.96 -1.14 7.65
CA LEU A 105 11.92 -2.52 7.19
C LEU A 105 12.30 -2.57 5.70
N GLN A 106 12.95 -3.65 5.29
CA GLN A 106 13.30 -3.92 3.90
C GLN A 106 12.79 -5.31 3.50
N ALA A 107 12.57 -5.54 2.21
CA ALA A 107 12.25 -6.87 1.69
C ALA A 107 12.65 -6.96 0.22
N ARG A 108 12.81 -8.18 -0.30
CA ARG A 108 12.84 -8.42 -1.75
C ARG A 108 11.60 -9.20 -2.15
N VAL A 109 10.87 -8.64 -3.12
CA VAL A 109 9.55 -9.16 -3.50
C VAL A 109 9.56 -9.62 -4.94
N THR A 110 8.85 -10.72 -5.19
CA THR A 110 8.51 -11.13 -6.56
C THR A 110 7.40 -10.22 -7.10
N ALA A 111 7.24 -10.17 -8.43
CA ALA A 111 6.20 -9.37 -9.07
C ALA A 111 4.79 -9.63 -8.49
N ASN A 112 4.49 -10.88 -8.13
CA ASN A 112 3.18 -11.27 -7.58
C ASN A 112 3.00 -10.83 -6.12
N ALA A 113 4.08 -10.67 -5.35
CA ALA A 113 4.03 -10.27 -3.94
C ALA A 113 4.01 -8.74 -3.77
N GLY A 114 4.49 -7.98 -4.74
CA GLY A 114 4.61 -6.51 -4.66
C GLY A 114 3.32 -5.81 -4.25
N ALA A 115 2.16 -6.27 -4.72
CA ALA A 115 0.87 -5.70 -4.34
C ALA A 115 0.54 -5.86 -2.84
N VAL A 116 0.96 -6.95 -2.19
CA VAL A 116 0.76 -7.16 -0.74
C VAL A 116 1.61 -6.17 0.05
N PHE A 117 2.87 -6.01 -0.36
CA PHE A 117 3.80 -5.08 0.27
C PHE A 117 3.37 -3.62 0.09
N ALA A 118 2.91 -3.24 -1.10
CA ALA A 118 2.36 -1.91 -1.37
C ALA A 118 1.15 -1.58 -0.46
N ARG A 119 0.22 -2.51 -0.25
CA ARG A 119 -0.91 -2.32 0.68
C ARG A 119 -0.48 -2.12 2.13
N GLN A 120 0.67 -2.69 2.50
CA GLN A 120 1.31 -2.47 3.78
C GLN A 120 2.35 -1.34 3.73
N GLY A 121 2.25 -0.39 2.78
CA GLY A 121 3.05 0.84 2.79
C GLY A 121 4.53 0.66 2.46
N PHE A 122 4.93 -0.46 1.86
CA PHE A 122 6.28 -0.59 1.30
C PHE A 122 6.33 0.05 -0.08
N LEU A 123 7.41 0.76 -0.36
CA LEU A 123 7.70 1.36 -1.65
C LEU A 123 8.82 0.58 -2.35
N PRO A 124 8.74 0.36 -3.67
CA PRO A 124 9.90 -0.08 -4.44
C PRO A 124 11.03 0.94 -4.33
N ASP A 125 12.26 0.44 -4.23
CA ASP A 125 13.42 1.31 -4.20
C ASP A 125 13.58 2.01 -5.55
N GLY A 126 13.70 3.34 -5.52
CA GLY A 126 14.04 4.12 -6.69
C GLY A 126 15.53 3.97 -7.04
N PRO A 127 15.95 4.45 -8.22
CA PRO A 127 17.35 4.40 -8.64
C PRO A 127 18.31 5.08 -7.65
N ALA A 128 17.85 6.08 -6.90
CA ALA A 128 18.65 6.79 -5.90
C ALA A 128 18.96 5.96 -4.63
N ASN A 129 18.19 4.90 -4.36
CA ASN A 129 18.37 4.02 -3.19
C ASN A 129 19.14 2.73 -3.52
N LEU A 130 19.44 2.50 -4.80
CA LEU A 130 20.31 1.40 -5.21
C LEU A 130 21.76 1.78 -4.89
N SER A 131 22.42 1.03 -4.02
CA SER A 131 23.84 1.25 -3.74
C SER A 131 24.67 1.11 -5.04
N PRO A 132 25.63 2.02 -5.30
CA PRO A 132 26.53 1.94 -6.46
C PRO A 132 27.46 0.71 -6.42
N ASP A 133 27.56 0.04 -5.26
CA ASP A 133 28.34 -1.19 -5.06
C ASP A 133 27.65 -2.46 -5.59
N CYS A 134 26.57 -2.34 -6.36
CA CYS A 134 26.07 -3.40 -7.23
C CYS A 134 27.05 -3.66 -8.38
N SER A 135 28.27 -4.10 -8.05
CA SER A 135 29.17 -4.72 -9.00
C SER A 135 28.45 -5.93 -9.61
N ALA A 136 28.49 -6.04 -10.93
CA ALA A 136 27.81 -7.03 -11.77
C ALA A 136 28.14 -8.51 -11.50
N ASP A 137 28.85 -8.83 -10.41
CA ASP A 137 29.39 -10.15 -10.07
C ASP A 137 28.79 -10.79 -8.81
N ALA A 138 27.92 -10.09 -8.06
CA ALA A 138 27.09 -10.74 -7.05
C ALA A 138 25.76 -11.15 -7.71
N VAL A 139 25.43 -12.44 -7.72
CA VAL A 139 24.12 -12.95 -8.15
C VAL A 139 23.07 -12.33 -7.23
N ASP A 140 22.53 -11.20 -7.67
CA ASP A 140 21.53 -10.44 -6.93
C ASP A 140 20.33 -11.37 -6.69
N PRO A 141 19.90 -11.59 -5.43
CA PRO A 141 18.79 -12.49 -5.17
C PRO A 141 17.54 -12.02 -5.94
N PRO A 142 16.80 -12.94 -6.59
CA PRO A 142 15.72 -12.58 -7.50
C PRO A 142 14.61 -11.83 -6.75
N GLY A 143 14.25 -10.65 -7.26
CA GLY A 143 13.15 -9.84 -6.74
C GLY A 143 13.46 -8.35 -6.69
N THR A 144 12.41 -7.54 -6.73
CA THR A 144 12.47 -6.09 -6.59
C THR A 144 12.67 -5.73 -5.12
N PRO A 145 13.69 -4.93 -4.77
CA PRO A 145 13.84 -4.44 -3.41
C PRO A 145 12.74 -3.43 -3.09
N VAL A 146 12.16 -3.56 -1.89
CA VAL A 146 11.16 -2.65 -1.35
C VAL A 146 11.55 -2.28 0.08
N HIS A 147 11.22 -1.07 0.49
CA HIS A 147 11.45 -0.59 1.85
C HIS A 147 10.21 0.09 2.41
N ARG A 148 10.14 0.14 3.75
CA ARG A 148 9.15 0.91 4.49
C ARG A 148 9.85 1.58 5.67
N ARG A 149 9.75 2.91 5.77
CA ARG A 149 10.15 3.63 6.97
C ARG A 149 9.05 3.59 8.02
N LEU A 150 9.47 3.62 9.27
CA LEU A 150 8.64 3.65 10.48
C LEU A 150 8.99 4.85 11.38
N ASP A 151 10.07 5.55 11.07
CA ASP A 151 10.60 6.71 11.79
C ASP A 151 10.29 8.06 11.12
N GLY A 152 9.84 8.08 9.87
CA GLY A 152 9.57 9.33 9.16
C GLY A 152 9.21 9.17 7.69
N PRO A 153 8.90 10.28 7.01
CA PRO A 153 8.41 10.28 5.64
C PRO A 153 9.38 9.63 4.65
N MET A 154 8.81 9.13 3.56
CA MET A 154 9.51 8.46 2.48
C MET A 154 9.37 9.26 1.19
N ALA A 155 10.49 9.42 0.48
CA ALA A 155 10.51 10.01 -0.85
C ALA A 155 9.83 9.06 -1.86
N VAL A 156 9.17 9.66 -2.85
CA VAL A 156 8.44 8.98 -3.92
C VAL A 156 8.94 9.51 -5.25
N ASP A 157 9.94 8.80 -5.78
CA ASP A 157 10.75 9.31 -6.91
C ASP A 157 10.45 8.58 -8.22
N THR A 158 9.48 7.66 -8.22
CA THR A 158 9.07 6.90 -9.40
C THR A 158 7.56 6.70 -9.43
N LEU A 159 7.02 6.47 -10.64
CA LEU A 159 5.62 6.07 -10.78
C LEU A 159 5.31 4.78 -10.01
N GLY A 160 6.22 3.80 -9.99
CA GLY A 160 6.06 2.57 -9.21
C GLY A 160 5.92 2.86 -7.70
N ALA A 161 6.74 3.75 -7.17
CA ALA A 161 6.63 4.21 -5.79
C ALA A 161 5.34 5.00 -5.54
N ALA A 162 4.91 5.84 -6.48
CA ALA A 162 3.65 6.59 -6.38
C ALA A 162 2.42 5.66 -6.32
N LEU A 163 2.41 4.61 -7.15
CA LEU A 163 1.37 3.58 -7.14
C LEU A 163 1.36 2.83 -5.81
N ALA A 164 2.53 2.46 -5.29
CA ALA A 164 2.65 1.77 -4.01
C ALA A 164 2.23 2.65 -2.82
N ALA A 165 2.69 3.91 -2.80
CA ALA A 165 2.37 4.91 -1.79
C ALA A 165 0.85 5.17 -1.72
N THR A 166 0.23 5.38 -2.88
CA THR A 166 -1.21 5.61 -2.98
C THR A 166 -1.98 4.37 -2.55
N THR A 167 -1.55 3.17 -2.96
CA THR A 167 -2.18 1.90 -2.54
C THR A 167 -2.14 1.72 -1.03
N GLY A 168 -0.98 1.93 -0.41
CA GLY A 168 -0.81 1.85 1.04
C GLY A 168 -1.67 2.87 1.79
N LEU A 169 -1.70 4.11 1.31
CA LEU A 169 -2.54 5.17 1.86
C LEU A 169 -4.02 4.77 1.82
N LEU A 170 -4.55 4.38 0.66
CA LEU A 170 -5.94 4.00 0.48
C LEU A 170 -6.34 2.83 1.38
N CYS A 171 -5.44 1.87 1.60
CA CYS A 171 -5.66 0.73 2.50
C CYS A 171 -5.61 1.12 3.98
N SER A 172 -4.82 2.14 4.35
CA SER A 172 -4.75 2.67 5.72
C SER A 172 -5.91 3.61 6.08
N ALA A 173 -6.55 4.22 5.07
CA ALA A 173 -7.59 5.21 5.26
C ALA A 173 -8.86 4.61 5.91
N ARG A 174 -9.39 5.31 6.92
CA ARG A 174 -10.48 4.81 7.76
C ARG A 174 -11.81 5.43 7.41
N ARG A 175 -11.92 6.75 7.30
CA ARG A 175 -13.23 7.41 7.13
C ARG A 175 -13.30 8.26 5.87
N GLN A 176 -12.26 9.03 5.61
CA GLN A 176 -12.24 9.98 4.52
C GLN A 176 -11.00 9.84 3.64
N LEU A 177 -11.17 10.18 2.37
CA LEU A 177 -10.12 10.41 1.41
C LEU A 177 -10.35 11.76 0.75
N LEU A 178 -9.34 12.61 0.77
CA LEU A 178 -9.31 13.90 0.09
C LEU A 178 -8.29 13.79 -1.03
N ILE A 179 -8.71 14.07 -2.26
CA ILE A 179 -7.87 13.97 -3.45
C ILE A 179 -7.86 15.34 -4.11
N TYR A 180 -6.68 15.95 -4.18
CA TYR A 180 -6.43 17.14 -4.97
C TYR A 180 -5.60 16.75 -6.19
N THR A 181 -6.17 16.93 -7.38
CA THR A 181 -5.55 16.49 -8.64
C THR A 181 -5.75 17.52 -9.73
N ARG A 182 -4.84 17.55 -10.70
CA ARG A 182 -4.94 18.45 -11.85
C ARG A 182 -6.01 17.96 -12.82
N ALA A 183 -5.85 16.75 -13.34
CA ALA A 183 -6.73 16.15 -14.35
C ALA A 183 -7.01 14.66 -14.05
N LEU A 184 -7.32 14.33 -12.79
CA LEU A 184 -7.63 12.98 -12.28
C LEU A 184 -6.48 11.97 -12.31
N ASP A 185 -5.31 12.34 -12.80
CA ASP A 185 -4.09 11.54 -12.88
C ASP A 185 -4.33 10.07 -13.30
N PRO A 186 -4.79 9.80 -14.54
CA PRO A 186 -5.04 8.45 -15.03
C PRO A 186 -3.86 7.46 -14.81
N PRO A 187 -2.58 7.84 -14.98
CA PRO A 187 -1.46 6.94 -14.68
C PRO A 187 -1.43 6.40 -13.25
N LEU A 188 -2.02 7.14 -12.30
CA LEU A 188 -2.08 6.80 -10.88
C LEU A 188 -3.40 6.10 -10.54
N PHE A 189 -4.54 6.75 -10.76
CA PHE A 189 -5.84 6.29 -10.26
C PHE A 189 -6.52 5.23 -11.13
N ASP A 190 -6.17 5.17 -12.42
CA ASP A 190 -6.72 4.13 -13.32
C ASP A 190 -5.83 2.87 -13.34
N ASN A 191 -4.70 2.89 -12.63
CA ASN A 191 -3.93 1.68 -12.41
C ASN A 191 -4.78 0.63 -11.67
N PRO A 192 -4.84 -0.63 -12.14
CA PRO A 192 -5.71 -1.65 -11.55
C PRO A 192 -5.52 -1.88 -10.05
N GLY A 193 -4.27 -1.77 -9.55
CA GLY A 193 -3.96 -1.96 -8.13
C GLY A 193 -4.52 -0.84 -7.25
N VAL A 194 -4.31 0.41 -7.68
CA VAL A 194 -4.82 1.60 -6.98
C VAL A 194 -6.35 1.66 -7.08
N LEU A 195 -6.91 1.40 -8.25
CA LEU A 195 -8.35 1.40 -8.46
C LEU A 195 -9.06 0.33 -7.62
N ASP A 196 -8.48 -0.87 -7.50
CA ASP A 196 -9.03 -1.90 -6.62
C ASP A 196 -8.97 -1.51 -5.14
N ALA A 197 -7.87 -0.87 -4.70
CA ALA A 197 -7.76 -0.33 -3.35
C ALA A 197 -8.82 0.75 -3.08
N LEU A 198 -9.01 1.69 -4.02
CA LEU A 198 -10.01 2.74 -3.93
C LEU A 198 -11.44 2.16 -3.90
N ARG A 199 -11.71 1.16 -4.75
CA ARG A 199 -12.98 0.43 -4.76
C ARG A 199 -13.26 -0.25 -3.42
N ARG A 200 -12.28 -0.96 -2.85
CA ARG A 200 -12.40 -1.61 -1.54
C ARG A 200 -12.64 -0.62 -0.42
N PHE A 201 -11.98 0.54 -0.45
CA PHE A 201 -12.23 1.61 0.50
C PHE A 201 -13.68 2.10 0.38
N ALA A 202 -14.14 2.39 -0.83
CA ALA A 202 -15.46 2.96 -1.08
C ALA A 202 -16.62 2.01 -0.79
N THR A 203 -16.41 0.69 -0.90
CA THR A 203 -17.45 -0.33 -0.62
C THR A 203 -17.37 -0.95 0.77
N ALA A 204 -16.40 -0.55 1.60
CA ALA A 204 -16.27 -1.05 2.96
C ALA A 204 -17.43 -0.59 3.85
N ARG A 205 -17.73 -1.38 4.89
CA ARG A 205 -18.92 -1.24 5.76
C ARG A 205 -18.82 -0.06 6.74
N HIS A 206 -18.78 1.19 6.28
CA HIS A 206 -18.89 2.39 7.13
C HIS A 206 -19.33 3.60 6.27
N ASP A 207 -19.61 4.76 6.90
CA ASP A 207 -19.82 6.02 6.18
C ASP A 207 -18.49 6.52 5.61
N LYS A 208 -18.15 6.02 4.41
CA LYS A 208 -16.95 6.34 3.65
C LYS A 208 -17.19 7.57 2.80
N ARG A 209 -16.20 8.46 2.74
CA ARG A 209 -16.27 9.68 1.95
C ARG A 209 -15.01 9.86 1.11
N VAL A 210 -15.20 10.15 -0.17
CA VAL A 210 -14.13 10.50 -1.09
C VAL A 210 -14.47 11.86 -1.70
N GLN A 211 -13.66 12.87 -1.40
CA GLN A 211 -13.81 14.22 -1.93
C GLN A 211 -12.68 14.49 -2.91
N VAL A 212 -13.01 14.89 -4.12
CA VAL A 212 -12.06 15.10 -5.20
C VAL A 212 -12.17 16.53 -5.71
N LEU A 213 -11.06 17.27 -5.63
CA LEU A 213 -10.88 18.57 -6.27
C LEU A 213 -10.12 18.38 -7.57
N VAL A 214 -10.67 18.94 -8.65
CA VAL A 214 -10.12 18.85 -10.01
C VAL A 214 -9.87 20.26 -10.53
N GLN A 215 -8.65 20.55 -10.97
CA GLN A 215 -8.31 21.85 -11.56
C GLN A 215 -8.75 21.97 -13.02
N ASP A 216 -8.39 20.98 -13.84
CA ASP A 216 -8.65 20.95 -15.27
C ASP A 216 -9.75 19.92 -15.56
N THR A 217 -10.99 20.38 -15.45
CA THR A 217 -12.17 19.54 -15.70
C THR A 217 -12.31 19.15 -17.17
N ALA A 218 -11.81 19.97 -18.10
CA ALA A 218 -11.87 19.69 -19.54
C ALA A 218 -11.00 18.47 -19.89
N SER A 219 -9.74 18.46 -19.45
CA SER A 219 -8.84 17.31 -19.63
C SER A 219 -9.34 16.08 -18.87
N ALA A 220 -9.90 16.29 -17.68
CA ALA A 220 -10.49 15.22 -16.87
C ALA A 220 -11.73 14.58 -17.52
N ALA A 221 -12.61 15.36 -18.15
CA ALA A 221 -13.80 14.87 -18.84
C ALA A 221 -13.47 14.18 -20.17
N ALA A 222 -12.47 14.69 -20.90
CA ALA A 222 -11.96 14.05 -22.11
C ALA A 222 -11.27 12.70 -21.81
N SER A 223 -10.73 12.56 -20.59
CA SER A 223 -10.15 11.31 -20.12
C SER A 223 -11.25 10.30 -19.81
N SER A 224 -11.22 9.12 -20.42
CA SER A 224 -12.12 8.00 -20.10
C SER A 224 -11.73 7.32 -18.79
N SER A 225 -11.67 8.08 -17.69
CA SER A 225 -11.11 7.65 -16.41
C SER A 225 -11.93 6.54 -15.75
N ALA A 226 -11.23 5.51 -15.27
CA ALA A 226 -11.83 4.43 -14.51
C ALA A 226 -12.29 4.88 -13.12
N MET A 227 -11.60 5.85 -12.51
CA MET A 227 -12.04 6.47 -11.26
C MET A 227 -13.39 7.18 -11.41
N LEU A 228 -13.63 7.91 -12.51
CA LEU A 228 -14.93 8.55 -12.76
C LEU A 228 -16.05 7.51 -12.92
N ARG A 229 -15.80 6.43 -13.67
CA ARG A 229 -16.77 5.32 -13.81
C ARG A 229 -17.10 4.67 -12.46
N LEU A 230 -16.11 4.52 -11.58
CA LEU A 230 -16.32 4.02 -10.22
C LEU A 230 -17.19 5.00 -9.41
N ALA A 231 -16.88 6.30 -9.47
CA ALA A 231 -17.63 7.33 -8.77
C ALA A 231 -19.09 7.42 -9.20
N GLN A 232 -19.38 7.29 -10.50
CA GLN A 232 -20.74 7.27 -11.04
C GLN A 232 -21.59 6.13 -10.45
N ARG A 233 -20.96 4.99 -10.13
CA ARG A 233 -21.63 3.83 -9.51
C ARG A 233 -21.81 3.98 -7.99
N LEU A 234 -21.08 4.91 -7.35
CA LEU A 234 -21.08 5.13 -5.91
C LEU A 234 -21.25 6.63 -5.57
N PRO A 235 -22.32 7.29 -6.05
CA PRO A 235 -22.47 8.75 -5.94
C PRO A 235 -22.70 9.25 -4.50
N SER A 236 -23.05 8.37 -3.57
CA SER A 236 -23.17 8.71 -2.14
C SER A 236 -21.81 8.87 -1.45
N VAL A 237 -20.79 8.16 -1.94
CA VAL A 237 -19.43 8.12 -1.37
C VAL A 237 -18.55 9.19 -2.01
N PHE A 238 -18.65 9.32 -3.33
CA PHE A 238 -17.80 10.24 -4.10
C PHE A 238 -18.45 11.60 -4.29
N ARG A 239 -17.68 12.66 -4.05
CA ARG A 239 -18.06 14.05 -4.36
C ARG A 239 -16.95 14.71 -5.14
N PHE A 240 -17.31 15.37 -6.24
CA PHE A 240 -16.38 16.09 -7.10
C PHE A 240 -16.69 17.58 -7.09
N ARG A 241 -15.64 18.39 -7.01
CA ARG A 241 -15.71 19.84 -7.18
C ARG A 241 -14.61 20.31 -8.13
N ALA A 242 -14.95 21.32 -8.92
CA ALA A 242 -14.05 21.98 -9.86
C ALA A 242 -13.43 23.19 -9.18
N VAL A 243 -12.10 23.29 -9.20
CA VAL A 243 -11.39 24.47 -8.70
C VAL A 243 -11.66 25.62 -9.66
N SER A 244 -12.34 26.65 -9.19
CA SER A 244 -12.76 27.81 -9.99
C SER A 244 -12.03 29.10 -9.65
N ASP A 245 -11.46 29.20 -8.44
CA ASP A 245 -10.76 30.40 -7.98
C ASP A 245 -9.37 30.52 -8.67
N PRO A 246 -9.05 31.64 -9.33
CA PRO A 246 -7.76 31.85 -9.99
C PRO A 246 -6.53 31.66 -9.09
N VAL A 247 -6.65 31.91 -7.79
CA VAL A 247 -5.55 31.69 -6.84
C VAL A 247 -5.25 30.19 -6.73
N ASP A 248 -6.31 29.39 -6.66
CA ASP A 248 -6.22 27.94 -6.47
C ASP A 248 -5.90 27.19 -7.77
N THR A 249 -6.24 27.74 -8.95
CA THR A 249 -5.88 27.13 -10.25
C THR A 249 -4.39 27.23 -10.56
N SER A 250 -3.67 28.15 -9.91
CA SER A 250 -2.21 28.27 -9.98
C SER A 250 -1.46 27.28 -9.09
N TYR A 251 -2.18 26.56 -8.22
CA TYR A 251 -1.58 25.64 -7.27
C TYR A 251 -0.91 24.47 -8.00
N ALA A 252 0.41 24.40 -7.97
CA ALA A 252 1.16 23.42 -8.76
C ALA A 252 1.04 21.99 -8.22
N SER A 253 0.74 21.83 -6.93
CA SER A 253 0.84 20.57 -6.22
C SER A 253 -0.38 19.68 -6.39
N ALA A 254 -0.19 18.38 -6.18
CA ALA A 254 -1.26 17.40 -6.11
C ALA A 254 -1.04 16.49 -4.90
N TYR A 255 -2.13 16.08 -4.25
CA TYR A 255 -2.00 15.26 -3.05
C TYR A 255 -3.21 14.38 -2.82
N VAL A 256 -2.97 13.29 -2.11
CA VAL A 256 -3.99 12.39 -1.56
C VAL A 256 -3.80 12.36 -0.06
N VAL A 257 -4.89 12.57 0.68
CA VAL A 257 -4.86 12.60 2.14
C VAL A 257 -5.93 11.65 2.66
N GLY A 258 -5.53 10.77 3.57
CA GLY A 258 -6.43 10.04 4.46
C GLY A 258 -6.35 10.60 5.87
N ASP A 259 -7.02 9.96 6.83
CA ASP A 259 -7.16 10.47 8.20
C ASP A 259 -5.81 10.83 8.87
N ASP A 260 -4.82 9.94 8.80
CA ASP A 260 -3.49 10.13 9.42
C ASP A 260 -2.35 9.86 8.42
N ALA A 261 -2.68 9.78 7.13
CA ALA A 261 -1.75 9.43 6.06
C ALA A 261 -1.84 10.45 4.92
N TYR A 262 -0.74 10.71 4.24
CA TYR A 262 -0.72 11.57 3.07
C TYR A 262 0.27 11.06 2.02
N TYR A 263 -0.01 11.41 0.77
CA TYR A 263 0.91 11.38 -0.34
C TYR A 263 0.84 12.75 -1.01
N PHE A 264 1.95 13.47 -1.01
CA PHE A 264 2.04 14.85 -1.49
C PHE A 264 3.04 14.94 -2.64
N ARG A 265 2.70 15.67 -3.69
CA ARG A 265 3.58 16.00 -4.81
C ARG A 265 3.65 17.51 -4.98
N PRO A 266 4.83 18.14 -4.83
CA PRO A 266 5.04 19.55 -5.13
C PRO A 266 4.63 19.89 -6.57
N THR A 267 4.97 19.02 -7.51
CA THR A 267 4.63 19.18 -8.94
C THR A 267 3.60 18.13 -9.37
N GLY A 268 2.33 18.52 -9.47
CA GLY A 268 1.21 17.58 -9.63
C GLY A 268 1.20 16.77 -10.93
N HIS A 269 1.90 17.20 -11.99
CA HIS A 269 2.01 16.45 -13.24
C HIS A 269 3.19 15.46 -13.27
N ARG A 270 4.02 15.44 -12.22
CA ARG A 270 5.16 14.54 -12.08
C ARG A 270 4.91 13.48 -11.01
N PHE A 271 5.77 12.47 -10.98
CA PHE A 271 5.74 11.37 -10.01
C PHE A 271 7.14 11.08 -9.41
N ASP A 272 8.08 12.01 -9.62
CA ASP A 272 9.50 11.86 -9.26
C ASP A 272 9.96 12.86 -8.18
N ASP A 273 9.03 13.60 -7.57
CA ASP A 273 9.30 14.61 -6.55
C ASP A 273 8.36 14.50 -5.33
N GLY A 274 7.74 13.33 -5.14
CA GLY A 274 6.71 13.14 -4.11
C GLY A 274 7.24 12.77 -2.73
N GLU A 275 6.38 12.88 -1.73
CA GLU A 275 6.63 12.43 -0.35
C GLU A 275 5.38 11.72 0.18
N THR A 276 5.57 10.62 0.90
CA THR A 276 4.47 9.89 1.55
C THR A 276 4.77 9.57 3.00
N TRP A 277 3.73 9.58 3.82
CA TRP A 277 3.81 9.11 5.19
C TRP A 277 2.47 8.56 5.68
N LEU A 278 2.49 7.35 6.25
CA LEU A 278 1.28 6.68 6.75
C LEU A 278 0.96 6.98 8.21
N SER A 279 1.81 7.75 8.90
CA SER A 279 1.64 8.14 10.31
C SER A 279 1.89 9.63 10.51
N GLY A 280 1.46 10.42 9.53
CA GLY A 280 1.77 11.83 9.36
C GLY A 280 0.68 12.79 9.80
N ALA A 281 0.06 12.54 10.95
CA ALA A 281 -1.12 13.27 11.41
C ALA A 281 -0.97 14.81 11.37
N ALA A 282 0.22 15.35 11.69
CA ALA A 282 0.45 16.80 11.64
C ALA A 282 0.35 17.37 10.21
N ARG A 283 1.01 16.71 9.25
CA ARG A 283 1.01 17.12 7.83
C ARG A 283 -0.32 16.82 7.16
N SER A 284 -0.96 15.68 7.47
CA SER A 284 -2.32 15.37 7.03
C SER A 284 -3.30 16.47 7.46
N ARG A 285 -3.31 16.88 8.73
CA ARG A 285 -4.18 17.99 9.21
C ARG A 285 -3.87 19.33 8.57
N GLN A 286 -2.63 19.59 8.15
CA GLN A 286 -2.29 20.79 7.39
C GLN A 286 -2.98 20.75 6.01
N LEU A 287 -2.78 19.66 5.27
CA LEU A 287 -3.35 19.47 3.94
C LEU A 287 -4.89 19.37 3.97
N GLU A 288 -5.48 18.78 5.01
CA GLU A 288 -6.94 18.74 5.21
C GLU A 288 -7.52 20.15 5.37
N ARG A 289 -6.87 21.03 6.13
CA ARG A 289 -7.31 22.42 6.32
C ARG A 289 -7.23 23.21 5.02
N GLU A 290 -6.13 23.06 4.29
CA GLU A 290 -5.94 23.67 2.97
C GLU A 290 -6.99 23.16 1.97
N PHE A 291 -7.20 21.84 1.91
CA PHE A 291 -8.23 21.23 1.10
C PHE A 291 -9.62 21.77 1.42
N ALA A 292 -9.98 21.88 2.70
CA ALA A 292 -11.29 22.39 3.12
C ALA A 292 -11.52 23.84 2.65
N GLN A 293 -10.50 24.71 2.72
CA GLN A 293 -10.60 26.09 2.25
C GLN A 293 -10.86 26.16 0.73
N ILE A 294 -10.11 25.38 -0.06
CA ILE A 294 -10.31 25.32 -1.51
C ILE A 294 -11.67 24.69 -1.83
N TRP A 295 -12.06 23.65 -1.08
CA TRP A 295 -13.30 22.93 -1.26
C TRP A 295 -14.52 23.85 -1.16
N GLU A 296 -14.59 24.71 -0.14
CA GLU A 296 -15.70 25.64 0.05
C GLU A 296 -15.82 26.68 -1.07
N ARG A 297 -14.68 27.13 -1.64
CA ARG A 297 -14.64 28.07 -2.78
C ARG A 297 -14.93 27.41 -4.13
N SER A 298 -14.79 26.09 -4.22
CA SER A 298 -14.90 25.34 -5.47
C SER A 298 -16.34 25.09 -5.88
N ALA A 299 -16.60 25.15 -7.18
CA ALA A 299 -17.91 24.87 -7.76
C ALA A 299 -18.19 23.35 -7.79
N LEU A 300 -19.46 22.96 -7.73
CA LEU A 300 -19.85 21.57 -7.96
C LEU A 300 -19.53 21.18 -9.41
N TRP A 301 -18.81 20.08 -9.59
CA TRP A 301 -18.57 19.54 -10.92
C TRP A 301 -19.70 18.55 -11.26
N ASN A 302 -20.70 19.05 -12.00
CA ASN A 302 -21.93 18.35 -12.36
C ASN A 302 -21.83 17.50 -13.64
N GLU A 303 -20.73 17.63 -14.40
CA GLU A 303 -20.55 16.93 -15.68
C GLU A 303 -20.27 15.43 -15.65
N PRO A 304 -19.87 14.72 -14.56
CA PRO A 304 -19.80 13.27 -14.66
C PRO A 304 -21.19 12.62 -14.77
N ARG A 305 -22.30 13.40 -14.82
CA ARG A 305 -23.64 12.91 -15.16
C ARG A 305 -23.99 12.98 -16.65
N ALA A 306 -23.21 13.67 -17.48
CA ALA A 306 -23.58 13.98 -18.87
C ALA A 306 -23.03 12.99 -19.91
N LEU A 307 -22.13 12.07 -19.54
CA LEU A 307 -21.78 10.93 -20.40
C LEU A 307 -22.85 9.85 -20.23
N GLY A 308 -24.03 10.16 -20.76
CA GLY A 308 -25.10 9.21 -20.98
C GLY A 308 -24.62 8.06 -21.85
N ILE A 309 -24.85 6.85 -21.37
CA ILE A 309 -25.20 5.72 -22.24
C ILE A 309 -26.61 6.01 -22.76
#